data_AF-A0AAU6WJ06-F1
#
_entry.id   AF-A0AAU6WJ06-F1
#
_cell.length_a   1.000
_cell.length_b   1.000
_cell.length_c   1.000
_cell.angle_alpha   90.00
_cell.angle_beta   90.00
_cell.angle_gamma   90.00
#
_symmetry.space_group_name_H-M   'P 1'
#
loop_
_entity.id
_entity.type
_entity.pdbx_description
1 polymer ?
#
loop_
_entity_poly.entity_id
_entity_poly.type
_entity_poly.pdbx_seq_one_letter_code
_entity_poly.pdbx_strand_id
1 'polypeptide(L)'
;MPIIPEFLGGPNGWLGYTAVMILLIAFFWKPVKVIWSRLKEFAAFLDQWNGKPEKKDRSGQIVQHAEPGVSARILTLEEKTERIHHEVTPNHGGSIKDAVKRIEDRSNETAYKLAETTAKLDEHIVIAKESDKAQEKLVEDVGKLKSKYAPES
;
A
#
# COMPACT_ATOMS: atom_id res chain seq x y z
N MET A 1 19.27 -3.94 87.10
CA MET A 1 18.01 -4.05 86.35
C MET A 1 18.06 -3.03 85.22
N PRO A 2 17.77 -3.38 83.96
CA PRO A 2 17.81 -2.39 82.89
C PRO A 2 16.70 -1.37 83.12
N ILE A 3 17.07 -0.09 83.09
CA ILE A 3 16.16 1.04 83.25
C ILE A 3 15.32 1.09 81.99
N ILE A 4 14.08 0.59 82.06
CA ILE A 4 13.12 0.74 80.97
C ILE A 4 12.76 2.23 80.94
N PRO A 5 12.99 2.96 79.83
CA PRO A 5 12.67 4.37 79.77
C PRO A 5 11.18 4.58 80.07
N GLU A 6 10.85 5.56 80.92
CA GLU A 6 9.51 5.80 81.48
C GLU A 6 8.40 5.93 80.43
N PHE A 7 8.77 6.30 79.19
CA PHE A 7 7.91 6.35 78.00
C PHE A 7 7.32 4.97 77.58
N LEU A 8 7.94 3.85 77.97
CA LEU A 8 7.48 2.49 77.64
C LEU A 8 6.86 1.75 78.84
N GLY A 9 7.11 2.20 80.07
CA GLY A 9 6.71 1.48 81.30
C GLY A 9 5.74 2.21 82.24
N GLY A 10 5.42 3.49 82.00
CA GLY A 10 4.49 4.26 82.83
C GLY A 10 3.01 4.10 82.43
N PRO A 11 2.05 4.63 83.22
CA PRO A 11 0.60 4.53 82.95
C PRO A 11 0.15 5.11 81.59
N ASN A 12 1.01 5.90 80.94
CA ASN A 12 0.80 6.50 79.61
C ASN A 12 1.64 5.85 78.50
N GLY A 13 2.34 4.74 78.75
CA GLY A 13 3.23 4.09 77.76
C GLY A 13 2.51 3.55 76.51
N TRP A 14 1.20 3.34 76.58
CA TRP A 14 0.35 2.98 75.44
C TRP A 14 0.31 4.08 74.36
N LEU A 15 0.51 5.36 74.73
CA LEU A 15 0.61 6.46 73.77
C LEU A 15 1.87 6.36 72.92
N GLY A 16 2.97 5.87 73.49
CA GLY A 16 4.20 5.63 72.76
C GLY A 16 4.08 4.49 71.76
N TYR A 17 3.46 3.38 72.20
CA TYR A 17 3.20 2.24 71.33
C TYR A 17 2.24 2.60 70.18
N THR A 18 1.17 3.34 70.46
CA THR A 18 0.22 3.78 69.42
C THR A 18 0.88 4.72 68.42
N ALA A 19 1.75 5.64 68.86
CA ALA A 19 2.52 6.50 67.96
C ALA A 19 3.45 5.69 67.03
N VAL A 20 4.16 4.70 67.55
CA VAL A 20 5.03 3.81 66.75
C VAL A 20 4.19 3.00 65.75
N MET A 21 3.04 2.45 66.17
CA MET A 21 2.15 1.71 65.28
C MET A 21 1.57 2.59 64.16
N ILE A 22 1.18 3.83 64.47
CA ILE A 22 0.71 4.79 63.45
C ILE A 22 1.83 5.12 62.46
N LEU A 23 3.07 5.32 62.93
CA LEU A 23 4.21 5.56 62.06
C LEU A 23 4.52 4.36 61.16
N LEU A 24 4.44 3.13 61.69
CA LEU A 24 4.60 1.92 60.90
C LEU A 24 3.50 1.80 59.84
N ILE A 25 2.23 1.97 60.22
CA ILE A 25 1.11 1.93 59.29
C ILE A 25 1.27 2.99 58.20
N ALA A 26 1.61 4.23 58.56
CA ALA A 26 1.82 5.31 57.61
C ALA A 26 3.01 5.04 56.67
N PHE A 27 4.09 4.43 57.19
CA PHE A 27 5.25 4.03 56.42
C PHE A 27 4.89 2.96 55.38
N PHE A 28 4.06 1.98 55.75
CA PHE A 28 3.56 0.96 54.84
C PHE A 28 2.44 1.44 53.90
N TRP A 29 1.69 2.48 54.27
CA TRP A 29 0.63 3.02 53.42
C TRP A 29 1.16 3.75 52.19
N LYS A 30 2.31 4.43 52.30
CA LYS A 30 2.96 5.13 51.19
C LYS A 30 3.30 4.20 50.00
N PRO A 31 4.03 3.08 50.17
CA PRO A 31 4.33 2.17 49.07
C PRO A 31 3.06 1.52 48.52
N VAL A 32 2.11 1.13 49.38
CA VAL A 32 0.81 0.60 48.94
C VAL A 32 0.09 1.59 48.03
N LYS A 33 0.03 2.86 48.40
CA LYS A 33 -0.60 3.91 47.59
C LYS A 33 0.11 4.11 46.24
N VAL A 34 1.44 4.05 46.22
CA VAL A 34 2.22 4.15 44.98
C VAL A 34 1.97 2.96 44.06
N ILE A 35 2.01 1.74 44.60
CA ILE A 35 1.70 0.51 43.86
C ILE A 35 0.27 0.58 43.31
N TRP A 36 -0.69 1.05 44.11
CA TRP A 36 -2.07 1.20 43.69
C TRP A 36 -2.25 2.24 42.57
N SER A 37 -1.47 3.33 42.60
CA SER A 37 -1.43 4.30 41.49
C SER A 37 -0.92 3.67 40.21
N ARG A 38 0.15 2.87 40.29
CA ARG A 38 0.73 2.19 39.13
C ARG A 38 -0.16 1.11 38.56
N LEU A 39 -0.87 0.37 39.42
CA LEU A 39 -1.87 -0.60 38.97
C LEU A 39 -3.04 0.08 38.26
N LYS A 40 -3.45 1.29 38.70
CA LYS A 40 -4.47 2.07 37.98
C LYS A 40 -3.99 2.52 36.60
N GLU A 41 -2.75 2.99 36.50
CA GLU A 41 -2.15 3.34 35.21
C GLU A 41 -2.08 2.12 34.29
N PHE A 42 -1.68 0.96 34.81
CA PHE A 42 -1.65 -0.29 34.06
C PHE A 42 -3.05 -0.76 33.65
N ALA A 43 -4.05 -0.61 34.51
CA ALA A 43 -5.44 -0.91 34.18
C ALA A 43 -5.95 0.00 33.05
N ALA A 44 -5.60 1.29 33.07
CA ALA A 44 -5.94 2.22 31.99
C ALA A 44 -5.24 1.85 30.67
N PHE A 45 -4.00 1.36 30.74
CA PHE A 45 -3.29 0.82 29.58
C PHE A 45 -3.97 -0.44 29.03
N LEU A 46 -4.38 -1.38 29.89
CA LEU A 46 -5.13 -2.58 29.47
C LEU A 46 -6.48 -2.22 28.85
N ASP A 47 -7.16 -1.19 29.38
CA ASP A 47 -8.42 -0.66 28.83
C ASP A 47 -8.21 -0.06 27.42
N GLN A 48 -7.08 0.62 27.19
CA GLN A 48 -6.68 1.07 25.85
C GLN A 48 -6.28 -0.09 24.92
N TRP A 49 -5.63 -1.12 25.45
CA TRP A 49 -5.19 -2.29 24.68
C TRP A 49 -6.38 -3.13 24.20
N ASN A 50 -7.33 -3.41 25.09
CA ASN A 50 -8.53 -4.21 24.80
C ASN A 50 -9.62 -3.41 24.09
N GLY A 51 -9.63 -2.08 24.23
CA GLY A 51 -10.69 -1.22 23.74
C GLY A 51 -11.83 -1.09 24.72
N LYS A 52 -12.65 -0.05 24.54
CA LYS A 52 -13.73 0.28 25.48
C LYS A 52 -15.06 -0.26 24.93
N PRO A 53 -15.82 -1.05 25.72
CA PRO A 53 -17.14 -1.49 25.31
C PRO A 53 -18.12 -0.30 25.28
N GLU A 54 -19.16 -0.40 24.46
CA GLU A 54 -20.21 0.62 24.42
C GLU A 54 -20.86 0.76 25.80
N LYS A 55 -20.79 1.97 26.36
CA LYS A 55 -21.49 2.27 27.61
C LYS A 55 -22.84 2.88 27.28
N LYS A 56 -23.91 2.16 27.65
CA LYS A 56 -25.29 2.63 27.60
C LYS A 56 -25.69 3.16 28.98
N ASP A 57 -26.39 4.29 29.01
CA ASP A 57 -26.99 4.83 30.22
C ASP A 57 -28.13 3.92 30.71
N ARG A 58 -28.59 4.13 31.95
CA ARG A 58 -29.78 3.48 32.53
C ARG A 58 -31.04 3.69 31.68
N SER A 59 -31.06 4.75 30.88
CA SER A 59 -32.11 5.11 29.92
C SER A 59 -31.93 4.47 28.54
N GLY A 60 -30.92 3.60 28.34
CA GLY A 60 -30.66 2.88 27.09
C GLY A 60 -29.93 3.66 26.00
N GLN A 61 -29.64 4.95 26.21
CA GLN A 61 -28.90 5.78 25.25
C GLN A 61 -27.39 5.51 25.32
N ILE A 62 -26.72 5.48 24.16
CA ILE A 62 -25.28 5.25 24.05
C ILE A 62 -24.56 6.53 24.47
N VAL A 63 -23.81 6.48 25.58
CA VAL A 63 -23.05 7.62 26.13
C VAL A 63 -21.60 7.61 25.63
N GLN A 64 -21.05 6.42 25.37
CA GLN A 64 -19.74 6.24 24.74
C GLN A 64 -19.83 5.17 23.65
N HIS A 65 -19.44 5.55 22.44
CA HIS A 65 -19.24 4.62 21.34
C HIS A 65 -18.07 3.68 21.63
N ALA A 66 -18.16 2.45 21.14
CA ALA A 66 -17.08 1.48 21.30
C ALA A 66 -15.83 1.97 20.59
N GLU A 67 -14.72 2.05 21.33
CA GLU A 67 -13.41 2.35 20.75
C GLU A 67 -12.64 1.04 20.54
N PRO A 68 -12.28 0.70 19.29
CA PRO A 68 -11.53 -0.52 19.02
C PRO A 68 -10.13 -0.44 19.62
N GLY A 69 -9.78 -1.50 20.36
CA GLY A 69 -8.47 -1.69 20.99
C GLY A 69 -7.34 -1.83 19.98
N VAL A 70 -6.10 -1.84 20.48
CA VAL A 70 -4.88 -1.90 19.66
C VAL A 70 -4.84 -3.16 18.81
N SER A 71 -5.26 -4.30 19.35
CA SER A 71 -5.33 -5.59 18.62
C SER A 71 -6.26 -5.52 17.40
N ALA A 72 -7.43 -4.92 17.55
CA ALA A 72 -8.38 -4.74 16.45
C ALA A 72 -7.83 -3.79 15.37
N ARG A 73 -7.10 -2.74 15.76
CA ARG A 73 -6.44 -1.85 14.80
C ARG A 73 -5.31 -2.54 14.05
N ILE A 74 -4.51 -3.37 14.72
CA ILE A 74 -3.44 -4.16 14.08
C ILE A 74 -4.05 -5.11 13.05
N LEU A 75 -5.14 -5.81 13.37
CA LEU A 75 -5.84 -6.67 12.41
C LEU A 75 -6.30 -5.90 11.17
N THR A 76 -6.88 -4.70 11.34
CA THR A 76 -7.29 -3.88 10.17
C THR A 76 -6.11 -3.37 9.34
N LEU A 77 -4.93 -3.19 9.97
CA LEU A 77 -3.72 -2.79 9.26
C LEU A 77 -3.13 -3.98 8.51
N GLU A 78 -3.13 -5.17 9.12
CA GLU A 78 -2.70 -6.42 8.50
C GLU A 78 -3.57 -6.74 7.27
N GLU A 79 -4.90 -6.61 7.36
CA GLU A 79 -5.81 -6.78 6.22
C GLU A 79 -5.52 -5.76 5.09
N LYS A 80 -5.22 -4.49 5.44
CA LYS A 80 -4.81 -3.48 4.46
C LYS A 80 -3.46 -3.80 3.83
N THR A 81 -2.51 -4.29 4.61
CA THR A 81 -1.19 -4.69 4.13
C THR A 81 -1.27 -5.94 3.26
N GLU A 82 -2.13 -6.90 3.60
CA GLU A 82 -2.42 -8.08 2.78
C GLU A 82 -3.07 -7.70 1.46
N ARG A 83 -4.02 -6.76 1.46
CA ARG A 83 -4.60 -6.20 0.23
C ARG A 83 -3.56 -5.52 -0.64
N ILE A 84 -2.70 -4.68 -0.05
CA ILE A 84 -1.57 -4.06 -0.75
C ILE A 84 -0.61 -5.13 -1.27
N HIS A 85 -0.32 -6.17 -0.51
CA HIS A 85 0.57 -7.26 -0.94
C HIS A 85 -0.02 -8.04 -2.11
N HIS A 86 -1.34 -8.26 -2.14
CA HIS A 86 -2.05 -8.83 -3.29
C HIS A 86 -2.07 -7.92 -4.52
N GLU A 87 -2.08 -6.60 -4.31
CA GLU A 87 -1.96 -5.61 -5.40
C GLU A 87 -0.52 -5.48 -5.92
N VAL A 88 0.47 -5.57 -5.03
CA VAL A 88 1.91 -5.43 -5.32
C VAL A 88 2.53 -6.75 -5.79
N THR A 89 1.89 -7.88 -5.51
CA THR A 89 2.25 -9.19 -6.06
C THR A 89 1.22 -9.56 -7.13
N PRO A 90 1.26 -8.94 -8.31
CA PRO A 90 0.31 -9.24 -9.36
C PRO A 90 0.50 -10.69 -9.80
N ASN A 91 -0.57 -11.47 -9.69
CA ASN A 91 -0.74 -12.76 -10.36
C ASN A 91 -0.93 -12.57 -11.89
N HIS A 92 -0.49 -11.43 -12.43
CA HIS A 92 -0.59 -11.05 -13.83
C HIS A 92 0.84 -11.05 -14.33
N GLY A 93 1.25 -12.19 -14.86
CA GLY A 93 2.59 -12.47 -15.35
C GLY A 93 3.07 -11.41 -16.32
N GLY A 94 3.79 -10.43 -15.79
CA GLY A 94 4.19 -9.28 -16.57
C GLY A 94 5.13 -8.36 -15.80
N SER A 95 6.17 -8.92 -15.17
CA SER A 95 7.34 -8.14 -14.75
C SER A 95 7.71 -7.15 -15.86
N ILE A 96 8.26 -5.99 -15.53
CA ILE A 96 8.77 -4.99 -16.50
C ILE A 96 9.55 -5.66 -17.64
N LYS A 97 10.30 -6.73 -17.34
CA LYS A 97 11.01 -7.55 -18.32
C LYS A 97 10.12 -8.13 -19.42
N ASP A 98 8.93 -8.61 -19.09
CA ASP A 98 7.97 -9.18 -20.04
C ASP A 98 7.27 -8.08 -20.86
N ALA A 99 7.04 -6.91 -20.26
CA ALA A 99 6.60 -5.73 -20.99
C ALA A 99 7.67 -5.27 -22.02
N VAL A 100 8.93 -5.24 -21.61
CA VAL A 100 10.07 -4.93 -22.49
C VAL A 100 10.20 -5.97 -23.59
N LYS A 101 10.12 -7.26 -23.27
CA LYS A 101 10.17 -8.34 -24.27
C LYS A 101 9.06 -8.21 -25.32
N ARG A 102 7.82 -7.91 -24.92
CA ARG A 102 6.72 -7.65 -25.86
C ARG A 102 6.97 -6.43 -26.77
N ILE A 103 7.64 -5.40 -26.25
CA ILE A 103 8.00 -4.21 -27.05
C ILE A 103 9.07 -4.58 -28.07
N GLU A 104 10.10 -5.32 -27.67
CA GLU A 104 11.16 -5.81 -28.57
C GLU A 104 10.59 -6.70 -29.68
N ASP A 105 9.71 -7.65 -29.32
CA ASP A 105 9.07 -8.56 -30.27
C ASP A 105 8.23 -7.77 -31.30
N ARG A 106 7.45 -6.77 -30.86
CA ARG A 106 6.68 -5.90 -31.76
C ARG A 106 7.57 -5.02 -32.63
N SER A 107 8.66 -4.49 -32.08
CA SER A 107 9.62 -3.68 -32.83
C SER A 107 10.22 -4.48 -33.99
N ASN A 108 10.65 -5.72 -33.72
CA ASN A 108 11.20 -6.61 -34.74
C ASN A 108 10.15 -6.95 -35.82
N GLU A 109 8.90 -7.22 -35.44
CA GLU A 109 7.82 -7.47 -36.39
C GLU A 109 7.57 -6.24 -37.30
N THR A 110 7.58 -5.03 -36.73
CA THR A 110 7.40 -3.80 -37.52
C THR A 110 8.56 -3.57 -38.48
N ALA A 111 9.80 -3.84 -38.06
CA ALA A 111 10.97 -3.73 -38.93
C ALA A 111 10.91 -4.72 -40.11
N TYR A 112 10.46 -5.95 -39.85
CA TYR A 112 10.27 -6.95 -40.90
C TYR A 112 9.20 -6.52 -41.92
N LYS A 113 8.03 -6.08 -41.44
CA LYS A 113 6.96 -5.59 -42.32
C LYS A 113 7.39 -4.38 -43.14
N LEU A 114 8.18 -3.49 -42.54
CA LEU A 114 8.73 -2.33 -43.25
C LEU A 114 9.61 -2.78 -44.41
N ALA A 115 10.56 -3.69 -44.15
CA ALA A 115 11.44 -4.24 -45.19
C ALA A 115 10.65 -4.92 -46.32
N GLU A 116 9.61 -5.69 -45.99
CA GLU A 116 8.73 -6.32 -46.98
C GLU A 116 7.99 -5.28 -47.85
N THR A 117 7.45 -4.24 -47.22
CA THR A 117 6.76 -3.16 -47.96
C THR A 117 7.70 -2.37 -48.85
N THR A 118 8.94 -2.15 -48.44
CA THR A 118 9.96 -1.50 -49.28
C THR A 118 10.30 -2.36 -50.50
N ALA A 119 10.46 -3.67 -50.33
CA ALA A 119 10.72 -4.57 -51.45
C ALA A 119 9.56 -4.58 -52.47
N LYS A 120 8.32 -4.65 -51.99
CA LYS A 120 7.13 -4.54 -52.85
C LYS A 120 7.06 -3.21 -53.59
N LEU A 121 7.42 -2.11 -52.92
CA LEU A 121 7.44 -0.80 -53.54
C LEU A 121 8.46 -0.72 -54.69
N ASP A 122 9.65 -1.29 -54.52
CA ASP A 122 10.65 -1.36 -55.58
C ASP A 122 10.17 -2.17 -56.79
N GLU A 123 9.49 -3.30 -56.57
CA GLU A 123 8.86 -4.08 -57.64
C GLU A 123 7.81 -3.25 -58.41
N HIS A 124 6.94 -2.53 -57.69
CA HIS A 124 5.95 -1.65 -58.31
C HIS A 124 6.58 -0.51 -59.11
N ILE A 125 7.71 0.04 -58.66
CA ILE A 125 8.46 1.08 -59.39
C ILE A 125 8.99 0.53 -60.72
N VAL A 126 9.50 -0.71 -60.73
CA VAL A 126 9.98 -1.35 -61.97
C VAL A 126 8.82 -1.55 -62.95
N ILE A 127 7.71 -2.12 -62.48
CA ILE A 127 6.52 -2.35 -63.31
C ILE A 127 5.98 -1.03 -63.88
N ALA A 128 5.93 0.03 -63.08
CA ALA A 128 5.49 1.35 -63.54
C ALA A 128 6.39 1.87 -64.68
N LYS A 129 7.72 1.79 -64.51
CA LYS A 129 8.68 2.19 -65.56
C LYS A 129 8.54 1.37 -66.85
N GLU A 130 8.25 0.08 -66.74
CA GLU A 130 7.99 -0.77 -67.91
C GLU A 130 6.69 -0.38 -68.61
N SER A 131 5.64 -0.09 -67.84
CA SER A 131 4.36 0.37 -68.37
C SER A 131 4.49 1.72 -69.10
N ASP A 132 5.28 2.66 -68.58
CA ASP A 132 5.55 3.95 -69.21
C ASP A 132 6.28 3.76 -70.56
N LYS A 133 7.30 2.89 -70.61
CA LYS A 133 7.99 2.54 -71.85
C LYS A 133 7.08 1.87 -72.87
N ALA A 134 6.15 1.03 -72.42
CA ALA A 134 5.17 0.39 -73.30
C ALA A 134 4.18 1.41 -73.87
N GLN A 135 3.75 2.38 -73.05
CA GLN A 135 2.90 3.49 -73.50
C GLN A 135 3.62 4.38 -74.52
N GLU A 136 4.90 4.70 -74.31
CA GLU A 136 5.69 5.49 -75.26
C GLU A 136 5.76 4.81 -76.64
N LYS A 137 6.00 3.49 -76.68
CA LYS A 137 5.98 2.71 -77.93
C LYS A 137 4.61 2.71 -78.60
N LEU A 138 3.54 2.54 -77.83
CA LEU A 138 2.17 2.60 -78.37
C LEU A 138 1.87 3.96 -78.98
N VAL A 139 2.29 5.06 -78.35
CA VAL A 139 2.15 6.42 -78.90
C VAL A 139 2.93 6.55 -80.21
N GLU A 140 4.15 6.03 -80.28
CA GLU A 140 4.95 6.03 -81.51
C GLU A 140 4.27 5.25 -82.65
N ASP A 141 3.77 4.04 -82.35
CA ASP A 141 3.10 3.19 -83.33
C ASP A 141 1.77 3.79 -83.82
N VAL A 142 0.98 4.38 -82.91
CA VAL A 142 -0.22 5.14 -83.28
C VAL A 142 0.14 6.35 -84.14
N GLY A 143 1.24 7.05 -83.84
CA GLY A 143 1.75 8.16 -84.65
C GLY A 143 2.10 7.72 -86.08
N LYS A 144 2.78 6.58 -86.23
CA LYS A 144 3.08 5.96 -87.54
C LYS A 144 1.82 5.52 -88.30
N LEU A 145 0.83 4.98 -87.59
CA LEU A 145 -0.44 4.62 -88.20
C LEU A 145 -1.23 5.86 -88.65
N LYS A 146 -1.27 6.92 -87.83
CA LYS A 146 -1.90 8.19 -88.18
C LYS A 146 -1.25 8.78 -89.45
N SER A 147 0.07 8.84 -89.52
CA SER A 147 0.77 9.37 -90.70
C SER A 147 0.55 8.52 -91.96
N LYS A 148 0.37 7.20 -91.82
CA LYS A 148 0.11 6.29 -92.94
C LYS A 148 -1.34 6.35 -93.47
N TYR A 149 -2.33 6.51 -92.60
CA TYR A 149 -3.75 6.36 -92.96
C TYR A 149 -4.56 7.66 -92.90
N ALA A 150 -4.04 8.72 -92.30
CA ALA A 150 -4.64 10.06 -92.25
C ALA A 150 -3.55 11.14 -92.37
N PRO A 151 -2.82 11.21 -93.51
CA PRO A 151 -1.83 12.26 -93.71
C PRO A 151 -2.55 13.62 -93.68
N GLU A 152 -2.08 14.52 -92.82
CA GLU A 152 -2.61 15.89 -92.76
C GLU A 152 -2.34 16.55 -94.12
N SER A 153 -3.43 16.98 -94.79
CA SER A 153 -3.44 17.63 -96.10
C SER A 153 -2.82 19.01 -96.05
#